data_AF-A0A822GDT3-F1
#
_entry.id   AF-A0A822GDT3-F1
#
_cell.length_a   1.000
_cell.length_b   1.000
_cell.length_c   1.000
_cell.angle_alpha   90.00
_cell.angle_beta   90.00
_cell.angle_gamma   90.00
#
_symmetry.space_group_name_H-M   'P 1'
#
loop_
_entity.id
_entity.type
_entity.pdbx_description
1 polymer ?
#
loop_
_entity_poly.entity_id
_entity_poly.type
_entity_poly.pdbx_seq_one_letter_code
_entity_poly.pdbx_strand_id
1 'polypeptide(L)' 'DNINFLISQGLSRLFLPPYAYALDIWRWSVYNGSIQPFEYNKCYWNLV' A
#
# COMPACT_ATOMS: atom_id res chain seq x y z
N ASP A 1 8.17 25.04 -16.13
CA ASP A 1 8.71 25.03 -14.75
C ASP A 1 7.75 24.51 -13.68
N ASN A 2 6.47 24.91 -13.67
CA ASN A 2 5.52 24.45 -12.64
C ASN A 2 5.20 22.95 -12.69
N ILE A 3 5.17 22.31 -13.87
CA ILE A 3 4.81 20.88 -13.99
C ILE A 3 5.84 19.98 -13.30
N ASN A 4 7.14 20.21 -13.51
CA ASN A 4 8.20 19.44 -12.85
C ASN A 4 8.17 19.61 -11.33
N PHE A 5 7.86 20.83 -10.86
CA PHE A 5 7.68 21.10 -9.43
C PHE A 5 6.46 20.38 -8.85
N LEU A 6 5.32 20.40 -9.55
CA LEU A 6 4.10 19.69 -9.14
C LEU A 6 4.28 18.17 -9.15
N ILE A 7 5.00 17.61 -10.12
CA ILE A 7 5.34 16.18 -10.13
C ILE A 7 6.24 15.82 -8.95
N SER A 8 7.24 16.64 -8.64
CA SER A 8 8.12 16.40 -7.48
C SER A 8 7.36 16.49 -6.13
N GLN A 9 6.47 17.47 -5.99
CA GLN A 9 5.58 17.59 -4.82
C GLN A 9 4.55 16.44 -4.76
N GLY A 10 3.98 16.06 -5.91
CA GLY A 10 3.03 14.97 -6.02
C GLY A 10 3.64 13.64 -5.63
N LEU A 11 4.81 13.31 -6.18
CA LEU A 11 5.56 12.12 -5.79
C LEU A 11 5.79 12.14 -4.28
N SER A 12 6.53 13.12 -3.76
CA SER A 12 6.91 13.17 -2.33
C SER A 12 5.75 13.04 -1.33
N ARG A 13 4.54 13.51 -1.68
CA ARG A 13 3.38 13.50 -0.78
C ARG A 13 2.38 12.38 -1.05
N LEU A 14 2.23 11.93 -2.29
CA LEU A 14 1.15 11.03 -2.70
C LEU A 14 1.59 9.57 -2.86
N PHE A 15 2.88 9.25 -2.92
CA PHE A 15 3.32 7.86 -3.09
C PHE A 15 3.04 7.01 -1.84
N LEU A 16 3.19 7.59 -0.64
CA LEU A 16 3.16 6.85 0.62
C LEU A 16 1.74 6.50 1.10
N PRO A 17 0.74 7.43 1.06
CA PRO A 17 -0.58 7.16 1.60
C PRO A 17 -1.32 5.92 1.04
N PRO A 18 -1.38 5.70 -0.30
CA PRO A 18 -2.06 4.52 -0.83
C PRO A 18 -1.32 3.23 -0.47
N TYR A 19 0.02 3.24 -0.46
CA TYR A 19 0.82 2.10 -0.05
C TYR A 19 0.63 1.74 1.43
N ALA A 20 0.70 2.73 2.32
CA ALA A 20 0.48 2.53 3.75
C ALA A 20 -0.93 1.98 4.04
N TYR A 21 -1.94 2.49 3.34
CA TYR A 21 -3.31 2.01 3.46
C TYR A 21 -3.48 0.54 3.04
N ALA A 22 -2.91 0.15 1.88
CA ALA A 22 -2.95 -1.24 1.42
C ALA A 22 -2.22 -2.19 2.39
N LEU A 23 -1.08 -1.76 2.92
CA LEU A 23 -0.30 -2.53 3.90
C LEU A 23 -1.09 -2.75 5.20
N ASP A 24 -1.78 -1.72 5.70
CA ASP A 24 -2.57 -1.83 6.93
C ASP A 24 -3.80 -2.74 6.76
N ILE A 25 -4.49 -2.70 5.60
CA ILE A 25 -5.56 -3.65 5.27
C ILE A 25 -5.03 -5.09 5.31
N TRP A 26 -3.88 -5.34 4.67
CA TRP A 26 -3.29 -6.66 4.65
C TRP A 26 -2.92 -7.13 6.06
N ARG A 27 -2.25 -6.28 6.87
CA ARG A 27 -1.86 -6.62 8.24
C ARG A 27 -3.06 -6.90 9.13
N TRP A 28 -4.12 -6.10 9.05
CA TRP A 28 -5.35 -6.34 9.81
C TRP A 28 -6.01 -7.66 9.43
N SER A 29 -5.96 -8.03 8.15
CA SER A 29 -6.49 -9.31 7.64
C SER A 29 -5.63 -10.52 8.05
N VAL A 30 -4.34 -10.32 8.31
CA VAL A 30 -3.48 -11.33 8.94
C VAL A 30 -3.81 -11.46 10.43
N TYR A 31 -3.90 -10.35 11.16
CA TYR A 31 -4.14 -10.36 12.61
C TYR A 31 -5.54 -10.88 13.00
N ASN A 32 -6.55 -10.66 12.16
CA ASN A 32 -7.89 -11.20 12.40
C ASN A 32 -8.05 -12.68 11.98
N GLY A 33 -7.00 -13.29 11.40
CA GLY A 33 -7.00 -14.70 10.96
C GLY A 33 -7.69 -14.96 9.62
N SER A 34 -8.08 -13.93 8.87
CA SER A 34 -8.72 -14.08 7.55
C SER A 34 -7.74 -14.57 6.48
N ILE A 35 -6.46 -14.21 6.61
CA ILE A 35 -5.38 -14.70 5.73
C ILE A 35 -4.56 -15.72 6.50
N GLN A 36 -4.47 -16.93 5.96
CA GLN A 36 -3.63 -17.99 6.52
C GLN A 36 -2.15 -17.79 6.14
N PRO A 37 -1.19 -18.30 6.94
CA PRO A 37 0.25 -18.14 6.66
C PRO A 37 0.71 -18.58 5.27
N PHE A 38 0.06 -19.59 4.69
CA PHE A 38 0.37 -20.07 3.35
C PHE A 38 -0.14 -19.15 2.23
N GLU A 39 -1.05 -18.22 2.53
CA GLU A 39 -1.66 -17.29 1.55
C GLU A 39 -1.10 -15.87 1.63
N TYR A 40 -0.21 -15.58 2.59
CA TYR A 40 0.34 -14.24 2.84
C TYR A 40 0.79 -13.53 1.56
N ASN A 41 1.62 -14.20 0.76
CA ASN A 41 2.18 -13.60 -0.46
C ASN A 41 1.10 -13.34 -1.51
N LYS A 42 0.19 -14.30 -1.73
CA LYS A 42 -0.89 -14.17 -2.70
C LYS A 42 -1.85 -13.02 -2.34
N CYS A 43 -2.26 -12.94 -1.07
CA CYS A 43 -3.17 -11.90 -0.62
C CYS A 43 -2.50 -10.51 -0.58
N TYR A 44 -1.20 -10.44 -0.29
CA TYR A 44 -0.44 -9.19 -0.35
C TYR A 44 -0.41 -8.61 -1.77
N TRP A 45 -0.01 -9.43 -2.76
CA TRP A 45 0.10 -8.99 -4.16
C TRP A 45 -1.25 -8.80 -4.88
N ASN A 46 -2.36 -9.20 -4.27
CA ASN A 46 -3.70 -8.86 -4.78
C ASN A 46 -4.18 -7.48 -4.30
N LEU A 47 -3.58 -6.94 -3.23
CA LEU A 47 -3.94 -5.67 -2.61
C LEU A 47 -3.04 -4.52 -3.06
N VAL A 48 -1.78 -4.83 -3.35
CA VAL A 48 -0.75 -3.92 -3.89
C VAL A 48 -0.73 -4.00 -5.41
#